data_AF-A0A2V1P8W7-F1
#
_entry.id   AF-A0A2V1P8W7-F1
#
_cell.length_a   1.000
_cell.length_b   1.000
_cell.length_c   1.000
_cell.angle_alpha   90.00
_cell.angle_beta   90.00
_cell.angle_gamma   90.00
#
_symmetry.space_group_name_H-M   'P 1'
#
loop_
_entity.id
_entity.type
_entity.pdbx_description
1 polymer ?
#
loop_
_entity_poly.entity_id
_entity_poly.type
_entity_poly.pdbx_seq_one_letter_code
_entity_poly.pdbx_strand_id
1 'polypeptide(L)'
;MTNDQLQDFIQNKMRMSAVYQPAMIKALLARGGEATVEEIAQELLSYDQSQVEYYAIRTKNMVGKVLSQNGVVTPVMNGRAIVGYRLNIEALTDGQRDALGDLCDHRLNAFIQKRGDGSYARKLVMA
;
A
#
# COMPACT_ATOMS: atom_id res chain seq x y z
N MET A 1 -31.36 -12.23 5.82
CA MET A 1 -31.12 -10.78 5.86
C MET A 1 -32.10 -10.11 4.91
N THR A 2 -32.85 -9.11 5.35
CA THR A 2 -33.75 -8.31 4.50
C THR A 2 -32.96 -7.18 3.81
N ASN A 3 -33.56 -6.53 2.81
CA ASN A 3 -33.00 -5.33 2.19
C ASN A 3 -32.68 -4.25 3.23
N ASP A 4 -33.61 -3.99 4.15
CA ASP A 4 -33.44 -2.99 5.22
C ASP A 4 -32.29 -3.35 6.16
N GLN A 5 -32.10 -4.63 6.45
CA GLN A 5 -30.97 -5.11 7.24
C GLN A 5 -29.63 -4.94 6.53
N LEU A 6 -29.57 -5.15 5.20
CA LEU A 6 -28.36 -4.92 4.41
C LEU A 6 -28.06 -3.42 4.29
N GLN A 7 -29.07 -2.57 4.11
CA GLN A 7 -28.90 -1.12 4.10
C GLN A 7 -28.37 -0.61 5.45
N ASP A 8 -28.97 -1.04 6.56
CA ASP A 8 -28.49 -0.69 7.90
C ASP A 8 -27.06 -1.19 8.16
N PHE A 9 -26.73 -2.39 7.65
CA PHE A 9 -25.36 -2.88 7.72
C PHE A 9 -24.38 -1.95 6.99
N ILE A 10 -24.66 -1.60 5.73
CA ILE A 10 -23.79 -0.75 4.91
C ILE A 10 -23.67 0.67 5.49
N GLN A 11 -24.76 1.24 5.99
CA GLN A 11 -24.80 2.63 6.45
C GLN A 11 -24.27 2.81 7.86
N ASN A 12 -24.62 1.90 8.79
CA ASN A 12 -24.47 2.15 10.23
C ASN A 12 -23.56 1.16 10.94
N LYS A 13 -23.47 -0.11 10.47
CA LYS A 13 -22.73 -1.17 11.16
C LYS A 13 -21.38 -1.51 10.53
N MET A 14 -21.19 -1.23 9.24
CA MET A 14 -19.97 -1.54 8.51
C MET A 14 -18.81 -0.72 9.07
N ARG A 15 -17.84 -1.41 9.66
CA ARG A 15 -16.61 -0.78 10.15
C ARG A 15 -15.68 -0.55 8.97
N MET A 16 -15.56 0.71 8.56
CA MET A 16 -14.69 1.13 7.47
C MET A 16 -13.20 1.09 7.86
N SER A 17 -12.61 -0.10 7.90
CA SER A 17 -11.17 -0.31 8.11
C SER A 17 -10.38 -0.42 6.80
N ALA A 18 -11.03 -0.85 5.71
CA ALA A 18 -10.53 -0.87 4.35
C ALA A 18 -11.70 -0.82 3.36
N VAL A 19 -11.44 -0.39 2.12
CA VAL A 19 -12.43 -0.34 1.03
C VAL A 19 -13.00 -1.71 0.63
N TYR A 20 -12.40 -2.80 1.12
CA TYR A 20 -12.71 -4.16 0.68
C TYR A 20 -14.13 -4.62 1.01
N GLN A 21 -14.66 -4.27 2.18
CA GLN A 21 -16.02 -4.68 2.55
C GLN A 21 -17.10 -4.09 1.63
N PRO A 22 -17.15 -2.76 1.38
CA PRO A 22 -18.12 -2.21 0.44
C PRO A 22 -17.83 -2.61 -1.02
N ALA A 23 -16.56 -2.75 -1.41
CA ALA A 23 -16.20 -3.18 -2.76
C ALA A 23 -16.62 -4.63 -3.06
N MET A 24 -16.49 -5.56 -2.10
CA MET A 24 -16.98 -6.93 -2.23
C MET A 24 -18.50 -6.98 -2.36
N ILE A 25 -19.24 -6.22 -1.54
CA ILE A 25 -20.70 -6.16 -1.62
C ILE A 25 -21.14 -5.62 -2.99
N LYS A 26 -20.45 -4.60 -3.50
CA LYS A 26 -20.71 -4.06 -4.84
C LYS A 26 -20.44 -5.09 -5.95
N ALA A 27 -19.35 -5.87 -5.85
CA ALA A 27 -19.01 -6.93 -6.80
C ALA A 27 -20.13 -7.99 -6.90
N LEU A 28 -20.67 -8.39 -5.75
CA LEU A 28 -21.77 -9.36 -5.63
C LEU A 28 -23.08 -8.79 -6.20
N LEU A 29 -23.43 -7.55 -5.84
CA LEU A 29 -24.64 -6.90 -6.35
C LEU A 29 -24.62 -6.75 -7.88
N ALA A 30 -23.46 -6.42 -8.47
CA ALA A 30 -23.29 -6.30 -9.91
C ALA A 30 -23.44 -7.62 -10.68
N ARG A 31 -23.36 -8.77 -10.00
CA ARG A 31 -23.39 -10.11 -10.60
C ARG A 31 -24.60 -10.93 -10.13
N GLY A 32 -25.66 -10.27 -9.69
CA GLY A 32 -26.91 -10.95 -9.32
C GLY A 32 -26.85 -11.66 -7.96
N GLY A 33 -25.91 -11.27 -7.09
CA GLY A 33 -25.79 -11.77 -5.72
C GLY A 33 -24.70 -12.80 -5.51
N GLU A 34 -24.02 -13.25 -6.57
CA GLU A 34 -22.96 -14.25 -6.51
C GLU A 34 -21.77 -13.86 -7.41
N ALA A 35 -20.55 -14.12 -6.96
CA ALA A 35 -19.32 -13.88 -7.70
C ALA A 35 -18.24 -14.84 -7.22
N THR A 36 -17.36 -15.26 -8.11
CA THR A 36 -16.16 -16.05 -7.76
C THR A 36 -15.18 -15.21 -6.94
N VAL A 37 -14.29 -15.89 -6.21
CA VAL A 37 -13.23 -15.22 -5.43
C VAL A 37 -12.34 -14.40 -6.35
N GLU A 38 -12.06 -14.89 -7.55
CA GLU A 38 -11.29 -14.21 -8.59
C GLU A 38 -11.97 -12.94 -9.09
N GLU A 39 -13.28 -12.98 -9.34
CA GLU A 39 -14.05 -11.79 -9.77
C GLU A 39 -14.13 -10.72 -8.68
N ILE A 40 -14.29 -11.14 -7.43
CA ILE A 40 -14.26 -10.24 -6.28
C ILE A 40 -12.87 -9.61 -6.18
N ALA A 41 -11.81 -10.41 -6.27
CA ALA A 41 -10.44 -9.91 -6.25
C ALA A 41 -10.18 -8.89 -7.38
N GLN A 42 -10.68 -9.14 -8.58
CA GLN A 42 -10.59 -8.21 -9.71
C GLN A 42 -11.31 -6.87 -9.42
N GLU A 43 -12.51 -6.92 -8.82
CA GLU A 43 -13.21 -5.70 -8.41
C GLU A 43 -12.41 -4.97 -7.31
N LEU A 44 -11.87 -5.68 -6.32
CA LEU A 44 -11.06 -5.09 -5.26
C LEU A 44 -9.79 -4.41 -5.80
N LEU A 45 -9.16 -4.97 -6.84
CA LEU A 45 -8.01 -4.36 -7.53
C LEU A 45 -8.37 -3.01 -8.17
N SER A 46 -9.61 -2.80 -8.62
CA SER A 46 -10.02 -1.50 -9.17
C SER A 46 -10.01 -0.36 -8.13
N TYR A 47 -10.04 -0.72 -6.83
CA TYR A 47 -9.99 0.21 -5.70
C TYR A 47 -8.57 0.44 -5.17
N ASP A 48 -7.53 -0.04 -5.86
CA ASP A 48 -6.11 0.16 -5.53
C ASP A 48 -5.71 1.66 -5.44
N GLN A 49 -6.47 2.57 -6.06
CA GLN A 49 -6.36 4.02 -5.84
C GLN A 49 -6.46 4.41 -4.35
N SER A 50 -7.32 3.73 -3.57
CA SER A 50 -7.46 3.95 -2.13
C SER A 50 -6.22 3.49 -1.33
N GLN A 51 -5.46 2.53 -1.86
CA GLN A 51 -4.19 2.10 -1.29
C GLN A 51 -3.08 3.09 -1.62
N VAL A 52 -3.05 3.63 -2.84
CA VAL A 52 -2.12 4.72 -3.20
C VAL A 52 -2.33 5.92 -2.29
N GLU A 53 -3.57 6.32 -2.02
CA GLU A 53 -3.88 7.39 -1.06
C GLU A 53 -3.48 7.04 0.37
N TYR A 54 -3.76 5.82 0.83
CA TYR A 54 -3.33 5.32 2.14
C TYR A 54 -1.81 5.36 2.31
N TYR A 55 -1.07 4.85 1.32
CA TYR A 55 0.39 4.85 1.32
C TYR A 55 0.96 6.24 1.10
N ALA A 56 0.28 7.14 0.37
CA ALA A 56 0.71 8.54 0.24
C ALA A 56 0.69 9.26 1.60
N ILE A 57 -0.35 9.05 2.42
CA ILE A 57 -0.43 9.60 3.78
C ILE A 57 0.69 9.01 4.66
N ARG A 58 0.87 7.68 4.65
CA ARG A 58 1.95 7.00 5.40
C ARG A 58 3.34 7.46 4.97
N THR A 59 3.57 7.60 3.66
CA THR A 59 4.82 8.07 3.07
C THR A 59 5.14 9.47 3.58
N LYS A 60 4.17 10.39 3.61
CA LYS A 60 4.40 11.76 4.09
C LYS A 60 4.63 11.82 5.61
N ASN A 61 3.77 11.17 6.38
CA ASN A 61 3.70 11.37 7.83
C ASN A 61 4.70 10.52 8.62
N MET A 62 5.15 9.39 8.08
CA MET A 62 6.07 8.48 8.77
C MET A 62 7.42 8.40 8.07
N VAL A 63 7.46 7.83 6.86
CA VAL A 63 8.74 7.49 6.20
C VAL A 63 9.47 8.74 5.79
N GLY A 64 8.79 9.63 5.06
CA GLY A 64 9.31 10.91 4.61
C GLY A 64 9.70 11.81 5.79
N LYS A 65 8.92 11.83 6.87
CA LYS A 65 9.27 12.56 8.10
C LYS A 65 10.57 12.05 8.71
N VAL A 66 10.68 10.73 8.96
CA VAL A 66 11.87 10.12 9.56
C VAL A 66 13.11 10.34 8.70
N LEU A 67 13.03 10.10 7.39
CA LEU A 67 14.17 10.28 6.49
C LEU A 67 14.56 11.76 6.35
N SER A 68 13.60 12.69 6.36
CA SER A 68 13.89 14.13 6.33
C SER A 68 14.57 14.58 7.64
N GLN A 69 14.11 14.09 8.79
CA GLN A 69 14.72 14.40 10.09
C GLN A 69 16.15 13.87 10.22
N ASN A 70 16.47 12.75 9.56
CA ASN A 70 17.82 12.20 9.51
C ASN A 70 18.66 12.81 8.36
N GLY A 71 18.16 13.83 7.67
CA GLY A 71 18.89 14.50 6.59
C GLY A 71 19.06 13.68 5.32
N VAL A 72 18.43 12.51 5.20
CA VAL A 72 18.58 11.58 4.06
C VAL A 72 17.84 12.09 2.83
N VAL A 73 16.67 12.71 3.02
CA VAL A 73 15.85 13.27 1.94
C VAL A 73 15.38 14.69 2.23
N THR A 74 15.08 15.45 1.19
CA THR A 74 14.37 16.73 1.24
C THR A 74 13.02 16.61 0.52
N PRO A 75 11.91 17.05 1.12
CA PRO A 75 10.62 17.09 0.43
C PRO A 75 10.64 18.02 -0.79
N VAL A 76 10.05 17.57 -1.90
CA VAL A 76 9.78 18.38 -3.08
C VAL A 76 8.38 18.97 -2.95
N MET A 77 8.28 20.30 -2.96
CA MET A 77 7.04 21.04 -2.74
C MET A 77 6.43 21.56 -4.04
N ASN A 78 5.11 21.51 -4.15
CA ASN A 78 4.31 22.32 -5.05
C ASN A 78 3.35 23.17 -4.22
N GLY A 79 3.66 24.47 -4.08
CA GLY A 79 3.01 25.32 -3.09
C GLY A 79 3.21 24.78 -1.67
N ARG A 80 2.09 24.50 -0.97
CA ARG A 80 2.11 23.93 0.40
C ARG A 80 2.08 22.39 0.42
N ALA A 81 1.96 21.75 -0.75
CA ALA A 81 1.82 20.30 -0.85
C ALA A 81 3.15 19.63 -1.13
N ILE A 82 3.47 18.57 -0.38
CA ILE A 82 4.57 17.65 -0.72
C ILE A 82 4.10 16.79 -1.90
N VAL A 83 4.85 16.86 -3.01
CA VAL A 83 4.61 16.08 -4.24
C VAL A 83 5.68 15.01 -4.48
N GLY A 84 6.79 15.04 -3.74
CA GLY A 84 7.85 14.03 -3.83
C GLY A 84 8.95 14.21 -2.80
N TYR A 85 10.03 13.45 -2.93
CA TYR A 85 11.23 13.53 -2.09
C TYR A 85 12.48 13.43 -2.98
N ARG A 86 13.55 14.12 -2.58
CA ARG A 86 14.87 14.07 -3.21
C ARG A 86 15.88 13.55 -2.21
N LEU A 87 16.74 12.61 -2.60
CA LEU A 87 17.88 12.20 -1.78
C LEU A 87 18.87 13.36 -1.62
N ASN A 88 19.35 13.57 -0.40
CA ASN A 88 20.35 14.59 -0.08
C ASN A 88 21.75 14.01 -0.28
N ILE A 89 22.08 13.73 -1.53
CA ILE A 89 23.38 13.21 -1.94
C ILE A 89 23.75 13.80 -3.29
N GLU A 90 25.04 13.86 -3.58
CA GLU A 90 25.54 14.20 -4.91
C GLU A 90 25.12 13.14 -5.93
N ALA A 91 25.27 13.48 -7.21
CA ALA A 91 24.94 12.54 -8.28
C ALA A 91 25.76 11.25 -8.13
N LEU A 92 25.06 10.13 -8.05
CA LEU A 92 25.67 8.80 -7.96
C LEU A 92 26.02 8.29 -9.36
N THR A 93 27.16 7.63 -9.47
CA THR A 93 27.45 6.74 -10.60
C THR A 93 26.54 5.51 -10.54
N ASP A 94 26.39 4.80 -11.66
CA ASP A 94 25.54 3.61 -11.72
C ASP A 94 26.02 2.53 -10.72
N GLY A 95 27.33 2.26 -10.65
CA GLY A 95 27.88 1.29 -9.70
C GLY A 95 27.65 1.67 -8.22
N GLN A 96 27.65 2.96 -7.88
CA GLN A 96 27.31 3.41 -6.51
C GLN A 96 25.81 3.24 -6.22
N ARG A 97 24.95 3.48 -7.22
CA ARG A 97 23.51 3.26 -7.09
C ARG A 97 23.20 1.79 -6.87
N ASP A 98 23.82 0.90 -7.63
CA ASP A 98 23.63 -0.55 -7.52
C ASP A 98 24.07 -1.04 -6.14
N ALA A 99 25.27 -0.65 -5.68
CA ALA A 99 25.76 -1.04 -4.36
C ALA A 99 24.85 -0.55 -3.21
N LEU A 100 24.29 0.65 -3.29
CA LEU A 100 23.32 1.15 -2.32
C LEU A 100 21.97 0.42 -2.41
N GLY A 101 21.54 0.03 -3.61
CA GLY A 101 20.39 -0.83 -3.85
C GLY A 101 20.54 -2.19 -3.17
N ASP A 102 21.66 -2.87 -3.39
CA ASP A 102 21.97 -4.17 -2.78
C ASP A 102 21.95 -4.10 -1.25
N LEU A 103 22.46 -3.01 -0.66
CA LEU A 103 22.41 -2.79 0.79
C LEU A 103 20.97 -2.63 1.31
N CYS A 104 20.11 -1.97 0.53
CA CYS A 104 18.69 -1.84 0.86
C CYS A 104 17.99 -3.21 0.78
N ASP A 105 18.23 -3.96 -0.28
CA ASP A 105 17.66 -5.29 -0.50
C ASP A 105 18.10 -6.27 0.59
N HIS A 106 19.38 -6.26 0.97
CA HIS A 106 19.88 -7.06 2.08
C HIS A 106 19.17 -6.70 3.40
N ARG A 107 18.99 -5.40 3.71
CA ARG A 107 18.26 -4.93 4.91
C ARG A 107 16.78 -5.35 4.89
N LEU A 108 16.12 -5.26 3.74
CA LEU A 108 14.73 -5.67 3.56
C LEU A 108 14.58 -7.18 3.73
N ASN A 109 15.43 -7.96 3.06
CA ASN A 109 15.43 -9.41 3.14
C ASN A 109 15.68 -9.90 4.57
N ALA A 110 16.66 -9.33 5.28
CA ALA A 110 16.92 -9.66 6.67
C ALA A 110 15.71 -9.36 7.58
N PHE A 111 15.01 -8.25 7.35
CA PHE A 111 13.80 -7.90 8.09
C PHE A 111 12.63 -8.84 7.78
N ILE A 112 12.44 -9.21 6.51
CA ILE A 112 11.42 -10.15 6.05
C ILE A 112 11.70 -11.54 6.60
N GLN A 113 12.94 -12.04 6.54
CA GLN A 113 13.35 -13.34 7.09
C GLN A 113 13.14 -13.40 8.60
N LYS A 114 13.53 -12.35 9.34
CA LYS A 114 13.27 -12.25 10.79
C LYS A 114 11.79 -12.26 11.14
N ARG A 115 10.91 -11.79 10.24
CA ARG A 115 9.45 -11.93 10.37
C ARG A 115 8.90 -13.23 9.77
N GLY A 116 9.67 -13.87 8.90
CA GLY A 116 9.34 -15.07 8.13
C GLY A 116 9.23 -16.33 8.98
N ASP A 117 9.80 -16.34 10.19
CA ASP A 117 9.50 -17.33 11.25
C ASP A 117 8.03 -17.32 11.70
N GLY A 118 7.20 -16.42 11.14
CA GLY A 118 5.76 -16.35 11.37
C GLY A 118 4.92 -15.90 10.18
N SER A 119 5.20 -16.36 8.94
CA SER A 119 4.31 -16.33 7.74
C SER A 119 4.48 -15.23 6.66
N TYR A 120 5.56 -15.21 5.86
CA TYR A 120 5.57 -14.52 4.54
C TYR A 120 6.47 -15.18 3.46
N ALA A 121 6.89 -16.44 3.65
CA ALA A 121 7.86 -17.13 2.79
C ALA A 121 7.36 -17.54 1.38
N ARG A 122 6.34 -16.88 0.80
CA ARG A 122 5.81 -17.27 -0.51
C ARG A 122 5.42 -16.07 -1.36
N LYS A 123 6.42 -15.36 -1.88
CA LYS A 123 6.47 -14.78 -3.25
C LYS A 123 7.70 -13.87 -3.36
N LEU A 124 8.87 -14.47 -3.58
CA LEU A 124 9.92 -13.87 -4.41
C LEU A 124 10.89 -14.97 -4.86
N VAL A 125 10.36 -15.89 -5.67
CA VAL A 125 11.19 -16.68 -6.58
C VAL A 125 10.45 -16.66 -7.92
N MET A 126 11.20 -16.32 -8.96
CA MET A 126 10.83 -16.25 -10.39
C MET A 126 10.31 -14.91 -10.89
N ALA A 127 11.23 -14.04 -11.33
CA ALA A 127 11.59 -13.94 -12.75
C ALA A 127 13.03 -13.41 -12.86
#